data_AF-A0A6S7JX40-F1
#
_entry.id   AF-A0A6S7JX40-F1
#
_cell.length_a   1.000
_cell.length_b   1.000
_cell.length_c   1.000
_cell.angle_alpha   90.00
_cell.angle_beta   90.00
_cell.angle_gamma   90.00
#
_symmetry.space_group_name_H-M   'P 1'
#
loop_
_entity.id
_entity.type
_entity.pdbx_description
1 polymer ?
#
loop_
_entity_poly.entity_id
_entity_poly.type
_entity_poly.pdbx_seq_one_letter_code
_entity_poly.pdbx_strand_id
1 'polypeptide(L)'
;MFIPPKTTKKQAKTQRMAYFHISPPDVLNFTDGSTARTGVNGGPDAWSNYTLATMLDKVDEAGQVATLLAVVGKKANKVFRAFVWGSEGDSKKIDLVLKQFEEYCIPRQNVAYECFCLFTRDQGPTPREP
;
A
#
# COMPACT_ATOMS: atom_id res chain seq x y z
N MET A 1 -63.24 7.42 9.35
CA MET A 1 -62.21 6.98 8.39
C MET A 1 -60.87 6.99 9.10
N PHE A 2 -60.32 5.83 9.45
CA PHE A 2 -58.97 5.69 10.00
C PHE A 2 -57.99 5.45 8.85
N ILE A 3 -57.00 6.32 8.67
CA ILE A 3 -55.93 6.17 7.68
C ILE A 3 -54.76 5.45 8.38
N PRO A 4 -54.32 4.27 7.93
CA PRO A 4 -53.19 3.58 8.54
C PRO A 4 -51.85 4.31 8.23
N PRO A 5 -50.90 4.32 9.17
CA PRO A 5 -49.60 4.96 8.96
C PRO A 5 -48.76 4.19 7.94
N LYS A 6 -48.11 4.92 7.03
CA LYS A 6 -47.19 4.36 6.04
C LYS A 6 -45.96 3.78 6.75
N THR A 7 -45.85 2.45 6.81
CA THR A 7 -44.64 1.76 7.26
C THR A 7 -43.53 1.95 6.23
N THR A 8 -42.55 2.81 6.53
CA THR A 8 -41.30 2.88 5.78
C THR A 8 -40.44 1.68 6.15
N LYS A 9 -40.31 0.73 5.22
CA LYS A 9 -39.36 -0.39 5.36
C LYS A 9 -37.95 0.19 5.30
N LYS A 10 -37.26 0.29 6.44
CA LYS A 10 -35.80 0.44 6.46
C LYS A 10 -35.23 -0.81 5.81
N GLN A 11 -34.66 -0.67 4.61
CA GLN A 11 -33.93 -1.76 3.98
C GLN A 11 -32.72 -2.07 4.84
N ALA A 12 -32.68 -3.29 5.38
CA ALA A 12 -31.50 -3.81 6.06
C ALA A 12 -30.38 -3.93 5.02
N LYS A 13 -29.33 -3.12 5.17
CA LYS A 13 -28.13 -3.19 4.35
C LYS A 13 -27.48 -4.55 4.63
N THR A 14 -27.60 -5.49 3.69
CA THR A 14 -26.97 -6.82 3.79
C THR A 14 -25.46 -6.61 3.87
N GLN A 15 -24.88 -6.87 5.04
CA GLN A 15 -23.43 -6.87 5.22
C GLN A 15 -22.86 -8.07 4.45
N ARG A 16 -22.20 -7.79 3.32
CA ARG A 16 -21.31 -8.76 2.68
C ARG A 16 -20.02 -8.82 3.51
N MET A 17 -19.76 -9.96 4.12
CA MET A 17 -18.53 -10.22 4.87
C MET A 17 -17.36 -10.42 3.89
N ALA A 18 -16.17 -9.94 4.26
CA ALA A 18 -14.93 -10.20 3.51
C ALA A 18 -14.66 -11.72 3.42
N TYR A 19 -14.20 -12.16 2.25
CA TYR A 19 -14.11 -13.59 1.92
C TYR A 19 -12.65 -14.08 2.10
N PHE A 20 -12.22 -14.40 3.33
CA PHE A 20 -10.82 -14.78 3.69
C PHE A 20 -10.37 -16.24 3.34
N HIS A 21 -10.80 -16.76 2.20
CA HIS A 21 -10.60 -18.17 1.77
C HIS A 21 -9.32 -18.32 0.97
N ILE A 22 -8.80 -17.17 0.54
CA ILE A 22 -7.52 -17.00 -0.11
C ILE A 22 -6.54 -16.85 1.04
N SER A 23 -5.56 -17.74 1.11
CA SER A 23 -4.49 -17.64 2.11
C SER A 23 -3.90 -16.23 2.07
N PRO A 24 -3.63 -15.60 3.23
CA PRO A 24 -3.06 -14.26 3.28
C PRO A 24 -1.84 -14.20 2.36
N PRO A 25 -1.73 -13.19 1.48
CA PRO A 25 -0.60 -13.05 0.59
C PRO A 25 0.68 -13.03 1.43
N ASP A 26 1.74 -13.63 0.88
CA ASP A 26 3.01 -13.73 1.57
C ASP A 26 3.49 -12.33 2.01
N VAL A 27 4.20 -12.27 3.14
CA VAL A 27 4.52 -10.99 3.78
C VAL A 27 5.19 -10.05 2.79
N LEU A 28 4.65 -8.83 2.66
CA LEU A 28 5.27 -7.78 1.86
C LEU A 28 6.67 -7.50 2.43
N ASN A 29 7.70 -8.05 1.78
CA ASN A 29 9.07 -7.95 2.21
C ASN A 29 9.66 -6.61 1.75
N PHE A 30 9.70 -5.64 2.65
CA PHE A 30 10.35 -4.31 2.47
C PHE A 30 11.89 -4.38 2.49
N THR A 31 12.48 -5.52 2.13
CA THR A 31 13.92 -5.74 2.35
C THR A 31 14.74 -5.09 1.24
N ASP A 32 15.32 -3.96 1.61
CA ASP A 32 16.61 -3.38 1.22
C ASP A 32 16.79 -2.92 -0.25
N GLY A 33 16.84 -1.59 -0.42
CA GLY A 33 17.68 -0.82 -1.36
C GLY A 33 17.62 -1.07 -2.87
N SER A 34 17.03 -2.17 -3.34
CA SER A 34 17.16 -2.65 -4.73
C SER A 34 15.82 -3.07 -5.35
N THR A 35 14.70 -2.88 -4.65
CA THR A 35 13.36 -3.32 -5.10
C THR A 35 12.83 -2.57 -6.33
N ALA A 36 13.59 -1.62 -6.88
CA ALA A 36 13.29 -1.07 -8.20
C ALA A 36 13.61 -2.04 -9.36
N ARG A 37 14.36 -3.14 -9.13
CA ARG A 37 14.93 -3.93 -10.25
C ARG A 37 14.70 -5.44 -10.26
N THR A 38 14.24 -6.06 -9.17
CA THR A 38 13.77 -7.45 -9.19
C THR A 38 12.26 -7.52 -9.35
N GLY A 39 11.83 -7.41 -10.62
CA GLY A 39 10.73 -8.14 -11.22
C GLY A 39 9.32 -7.94 -10.67
N VAL A 40 8.55 -7.07 -11.34
CA VAL A 40 7.06 -6.97 -11.32
C VAL A 40 6.46 -6.21 -10.11
N ASN A 41 6.40 -4.87 -10.19
CA ASN A 41 5.38 -3.97 -9.61
C ASN A 41 4.79 -4.33 -8.21
N GLY A 42 5.63 -4.58 -7.21
CA GLY A 42 5.25 -5.28 -5.97
C GLY A 42 4.66 -4.47 -4.81
N GLY A 43 3.79 -3.49 -5.04
CA GLY A 43 3.14 -2.75 -3.93
C GLY A 43 1.66 -2.44 -4.17
N PRO A 44 1.33 -1.38 -4.91
CA PRO A 44 -0.06 -0.94 -5.11
C PRO A 44 -0.92 -1.97 -5.87
N ASP A 45 -0.35 -2.60 -6.89
CA ASP A 45 -1.08 -3.52 -7.77
C ASP A 45 -1.44 -4.83 -7.08
N ALA A 46 -0.53 -5.39 -6.26
CA ALA A 46 -0.77 -6.60 -5.48
C ALA A 46 -1.87 -6.38 -4.44
N TRP A 47 -1.87 -5.21 -3.77
CA TRP A 47 -2.91 -4.84 -2.82
C TRP A 47 -4.27 -4.63 -3.50
N SER A 48 -4.30 -3.99 -4.67
CA SER A 48 -5.53 -3.80 -5.46
C SER A 48 -6.15 -5.14 -5.88
N ASN A 49 -5.33 -6.05 -6.40
CA ASN A 49 -5.76 -7.41 -6.77
C ASN A 49 -6.27 -8.20 -5.57
N TYR A 50 -5.59 -8.12 -4.43
CA TYR A 50 -6.01 -8.77 -3.19
C TYR A 50 -7.35 -8.21 -2.68
N THR A 51 -7.50 -6.89 -2.71
CA THR A 51 -8.72 -6.19 -2.29
C THR A 51 -9.91 -6.62 -3.15
N LEU A 52 -9.72 -6.67 -4.47
CA LEU A 52 -10.72 -7.12 -5.43
C LEU A 52 -11.11 -8.59 -5.21
N ALA A 53 -10.12 -9.46 -5.00
CA ALA A 53 -10.33 -10.90 -4.82
C ALA A 53 -11.04 -11.24 -3.50
N THR A 54 -10.77 -10.49 -2.43
CA THR A 54 -11.35 -10.70 -1.09
C THR A 54 -12.62 -9.89 -0.84
N MET A 55 -13.01 -9.05 -1.80
CA MET A 55 -14.09 -8.05 -1.69
C MET A 55 -13.90 -7.07 -0.53
N LEU A 56 -12.64 -6.73 -0.21
CA LEU A 56 -12.31 -5.76 0.83
C LEU A 56 -12.78 -4.34 0.48
N ASP A 57 -13.00 -4.06 -0.81
CA ASP A 57 -13.55 -2.80 -1.33
C ASP A 57 -14.90 -2.42 -0.71
N LYS A 58 -15.63 -3.40 -0.17
CA LYS A 58 -16.96 -3.22 0.43
C LYS A 58 -16.92 -3.09 1.96
N VAL A 59 -15.76 -3.28 2.55
CA VAL A 59 -15.50 -3.13 3.99
C VAL A 59 -15.17 -1.66 4.28
N ASP A 60 -15.45 -1.22 5.50
CA ASP A 60 -15.03 0.10 5.99
C ASP A 60 -13.50 0.29 5.86
N GLU A 61 -13.07 1.51 5.57
CA GLU A 61 -11.66 1.85 5.35
C GLU A 61 -10.78 1.46 6.55
N ALA A 62 -11.28 1.61 7.79
CA ALA A 62 -10.53 1.20 8.96
C ALA A 62 -10.29 -0.33 9.01
N GLY A 63 -11.24 -1.11 8.51
CA GLY A 63 -11.11 -2.56 8.36
C GLY A 63 -10.11 -2.96 7.28
N GLN A 64 -10.08 -2.22 6.17
CA GLN A 64 -9.08 -2.40 5.11
C GLN A 64 -7.67 -2.11 5.64
N VAL A 65 -7.48 -1.01 6.36
CA VAL A 65 -6.19 -0.66 6.99
C VAL A 65 -5.76 -1.70 8.01
N ALA A 66 -6.67 -2.18 8.86
CA ALA A 66 -6.35 -3.24 9.82
C ALA A 66 -5.89 -4.53 9.13
N THR A 67 -6.53 -4.89 8.00
CA THR A 67 -6.15 -6.06 7.20
C THR A 67 -4.80 -5.86 6.53
N LEU A 68 -4.53 -4.68 6.00
CA LEU A 68 -3.22 -4.32 5.44
C LEU A 68 -2.12 -4.51 6.50
N LEU A 69 -2.31 -3.95 7.69
CA LEU A 69 -1.35 -4.05 8.80
C LEU A 69 -1.14 -5.49 9.28
N ALA A 70 -2.15 -6.36 9.17
CA ALA A 70 -2.01 -7.79 9.48
C ALA A 70 -1.15 -8.53 8.44
N VAL A 71 -1.26 -8.18 7.16
CA VAL A 71 -0.54 -8.82 6.04
C VAL A 71 0.92 -8.35 5.94
N VAL A 72 1.14 -7.05 6.11
CA VAL A 72 2.42 -6.36 5.84
C VAL A 72 3.50 -6.69 6.90
N GLY A 73 3.12 -7.31 8.02
CA GLY A 73 4.05 -7.91 8.98
C GLY A 73 4.68 -6.93 9.99
N LYS A 74 5.54 -7.45 10.87
CA LYS A 74 6.02 -6.72 12.08
C LYS A 74 6.90 -5.50 11.77
N LYS A 75 7.78 -5.59 10.75
CA LYS A 75 8.72 -4.50 10.40
C LYS A 75 7.97 -3.27 9.91
N ALA A 76 7.04 -3.45 8.99
CA ALA A 76 6.25 -2.35 8.45
C ALA A 76 5.25 -1.79 9.47
N ASN A 77 4.74 -2.60 10.39
CA ASN A 77 3.96 -2.09 11.53
C ASN A 77 4.77 -1.11 12.40
N LYS A 78 6.08 -1.33 12.55
CA LYS A 78 6.97 -0.39 13.25
C LYS A 78 7.09 0.93 12.49
N VAL A 79 7.19 0.86 11.16
CA VAL A 79 7.22 2.03 10.27
C VAL A 79 5.89 2.79 10.33
N PHE A 80 4.77 2.09 10.26
CA PHE A 80 3.43 2.69 10.37
C PHE A 80 3.23 3.49 11.66
N ARG A 81 3.71 2.96 12.79
CA ARG A 81 3.67 3.66 14.08
C ARG A 81 4.53 4.91 14.12
N ALA A 82 5.53 5.02 13.25
CA ALA A 82 6.39 6.19 13.14
C ALA A 82 5.86 7.24 12.15
N PHE A 83 4.78 6.95 11.42
CA PHE A 83 4.16 7.92 10.52
C PHE A 83 3.51 9.06 11.30
N VAL A 84 3.69 10.27 10.79
CA VAL A 84 3.08 11.49 11.29
C VAL A 84 1.88 11.81 10.41
N TRP A 85 0.70 11.91 11.01
CA TRP A 85 -0.55 12.17 10.31
C TRP A 85 -0.93 13.65 10.46
N GLY A 86 -1.51 14.23 9.41
CA GLY A 86 -1.91 15.65 9.41
C GLY A 86 -3.17 15.91 10.24
N SER A 87 -4.14 15.00 10.20
CA SER A 87 -5.41 15.09 10.93
C SER A 87 -5.74 13.81 11.68
N GLU A 88 -6.57 13.94 12.72
CA GLU A 88 -7.09 12.81 13.47
C GLU A 88 -8.04 11.99 12.59
N GLY A 89 -7.67 10.74 12.32
CA GLY A 89 -8.41 9.82 11.45
C GLY A 89 -7.78 9.55 10.08
N ASP A 90 -6.74 10.29 9.69
CA ASP A 90 -6.03 10.03 8.43
C ASP A 90 -5.34 8.66 8.42
N SER A 91 -4.94 8.17 9.60
CA SER A 91 -4.39 6.81 9.80
C SER A 91 -5.38 5.68 9.49
N LYS A 92 -6.67 5.99 9.30
CA LYS A 92 -7.73 5.03 8.96
C LYS A 92 -8.11 5.05 7.49
N LYS A 93 -7.63 6.03 6.72
CA LYS A 93 -7.93 6.16 5.28
C LYS A 93 -6.92 5.37 4.47
N ILE A 94 -7.38 4.38 3.73
CA ILE A 94 -6.50 3.46 3.01
C ILE A 94 -5.57 4.18 2.02
N ASP A 95 -6.08 5.19 1.32
CA ASP A 95 -5.33 5.94 0.30
C ASP A 95 -4.16 6.72 0.91
N LEU A 96 -4.38 7.38 2.05
CA LEU A 96 -3.33 8.12 2.75
C LEU A 96 -2.26 7.19 3.32
N VAL A 97 -2.69 6.04 3.86
CA VAL A 97 -1.78 5.02 4.39
C VAL A 97 -0.89 4.46 3.29
N LEU A 98 -1.48 4.09 2.14
CA LEU A 98 -0.72 3.59 1.00
C LEU A 98 0.28 4.63 0.47
N LYS A 99 -0.13 5.89 0.35
CA LYS A 99 0.75 6.98 -0.06
C LYS A 99 1.95 7.17 0.89
N GLN A 100 1.71 7.11 2.20
CA GLN A 100 2.78 7.26 3.19
C GLN A 100 3.78 6.10 3.14
N PHE A 101 3.28 4.88 2.89
CA PHE A 101 4.14 3.72 2.64
C PHE A 101 4.93 3.85 1.35
N GLU A 102 4.32 4.33 0.26
CA GLU A 102 5.01 4.59 -1.00
C GLU A 102 6.14 5.60 -0.81
N GLU A 103 5.87 6.73 -0.15
CA GLU A 103 6.88 7.75 0.15
C GLU A 103 8.03 7.23 1.02
N TYR A 104 7.72 6.33 1.97
CA TYR A 104 8.75 5.66 2.77
C TYR A 104 9.59 4.67 1.96
N CYS A 105 8.97 3.95 1.02
CA CYS A 105 9.61 2.91 0.22
C CYS A 105 10.39 3.45 -0.97
N ILE A 106 10.08 4.67 -1.44
CA ILE A 106 10.90 5.35 -2.43
C ILE A 106 12.27 5.59 -1.78
N PRO A 107 13.36 4.95 -2.26
CA PRO A 107 14.68 5.23 -1.75
C PRO A 107 14.94 6.72 -1.98
N ARG A 108 15.27 7.45 -0.92
CA ARG A 108 15.80 8.81 -1.07
C ARG A 108 17.10 8.67 -1.87
N GLN A 109 17.03 8.92 -3.17
CA GLN A 109 18.21 8.93 -4.03
C GLN A 109 19.18 9.95 -3.44
N ASN A 110 20.30 9.45 -2.93
CA ASN A 110 21.36 10.34 -2.50
C ASN A 110 22.08 10.81 -3.76
N VAL A 111 21.57 11.87 -4.37
CA VAL A 111 22.10 12.45 -5.60
C VAL A 111 23.60 12.73 -5.46
N ALA A 112 24.07 13.19 -4.30
CA ALA A 112 25.49 13.43 -4.07
C ALA A 112 26.32 12.14 -4.13
N TYR A 113 25.81 11.02 -3.61
CA TYR A 113 26.45 9.72 -3.69
C TYR A 113 26.43 9.16 -5.12
N GLU A 114 25.29 9.24 -5.81
CA GLU A 114 25.20 8.81 -7.21
C GLU A 114 26.10 9.65 -8.13
N CYS A 115 26.14 10.97 -7.94
CA CYS A 115 27.08 11.85 -8.61
C CYS A 115 28.52 11.51 -8.29
N PHE A 116 28.87 11.28 -7.01
CA PHE A 116 30.21 10.83 -6.63
C PHE A 116 30.60 9.54 -7.36
N CYS A 117 29.72 8.55 -7.39
CA CYS A 117 29.93 7.31 -8.15
C CYS A 117 30.05 7.56 -9.66
N LEU A 118 29.28 8.50 -10.23
CA LEU A 118 29.39 8.86 -11.65
C LEU A 118 30.74 9.54 -11.97
N PHE A 119 31.16 10.49 -11.14
CA PHE A 119 32.39 11.27 -11.32
C PHE A 119 33.67 10.49 -10.99
N THR A 120 33.58 9.39 -10.25
CA THR A 120 34.71 8.50 -9.96
C THR A 120 34.85 7.34 -10.94
N ARG A 121 33.93 7.22 -11.92
CA ARG A 121 34.05 6.22 -12.99
C ARG A 121 35.10 6.64 -14.00
N ASP A 122 36.01 5.72 -14.29
CA ASP A 122 36.97 5.88 -15.37
C ASP A 122 36.25 5.62 -16.71
N GLN A 123 36.38 6.56 -17.65
CA GLN A 123 35.86 6.37 -19.00
C GLN A 123 36.88 5.52 -19.75
N GLY A 124 36.51 4.28 -20.05
CA GLY A 124 37.33 3.39 -20.88
C GLY A 124 37.69 4.04 -22.22
N PRO A 125 38.75 3.56 -22.89
CA PRO A 125 39.25 4.18 -24.11
C PRO A 125 38.13 4.32 -25.14
N THR A 126 37.92 5.54 -25.61
CA THR A 126 36.98 5.83 -26.69
C THR A 126 37.40 5.04 -27.93
N PRO A 127 36.50 4.26 -28.55
CA PRO A 127 36.80 3.63 -29.83
C PRO A 127 37.13 4.73 -30.83
N ARG A 128 38.40 4.80 -31.27
CA ARG A 128 38.77 5.65 -32.40
C ARG A 128 38.11 5.03 -33.63
N GLU A 129 37.18 5.75 -34.24
CA GLU A 129 36.64 5.37 -35.54
C GLU A 129 37.78 5.27 -36.57
N PRO A 130 37.71 4.27 -37.47
CA PRO A 130 38.77 3.98 -38.45
C PRO A 130 38.94 5.07 -39.52
#